data_AF-A0A7S1GJH1-F1
#
_entry.id   AF-A0A7S1GJH1-F1
#
_cell.length_a   1.000
_cell.length_b   1.000
_cell.length_c   1.000
_cell.angle_alpha   90.00
_cell.angle_beta   90.00
_cell.angle_gamma   90.00
#
_symmetry.space_group_name_H-M   'P 1'
#
loop_
_entity.id
_entity.type
_entity.pdbx_description
1 polymer ?
#
loop_
_entity_poly.entity_id
_entity_poly.type
_entity_poly.pdbx_seq_one_letter_code
_entity_poly.pdbx_strand_id
1 'polypeptide(L)'
;MRQSGSAVPTLSLIVSSIAWFFMCSSPAARRKAPLKWQLLALFTLGESIAVGFISSFYRFSTVLSALSATGIATLGVSAYTILNRNAKYDLSQWGAGLSSMLLVFLFYSVIHLLEVVGVLPAGFLPYREGVFSFIGACLFSAFLAYDTKLIVGGKHSKYQMNDKDYVFGAMSIYVDIVNIFIYIMRAIGGDSHDD
;
A
#
# COMPACT_ATOMS: atom_id res chain seq x y z
N MET A 1 3.85 9.09 -27.51
CA MET A 1 4.30 7.73 -27.11
C MET A 1 4.40 7.52 -25.59
N ARG A 2 4.62 8.56 -24.77
CA ARG A 2 4.67 8.46 -23.29
C ARG A 2 3.31 8.13 -22.62
N GLN A 3 2.18 8.45 -23.26
CA GLN A 3 0.82 8.24 -22.72
C GLN A 3 0.31 6.79 -22.78
N SER A 4 0.78 5.96 -23.72
CA SER A 4 0.27 4.58 -23.84
C SER A 4 0.96 3.61 -22.89
N GLY A 5 2.18 3.93 -22.45
CA GLY A 5 2.97 3.09 -21.53
C GLY A 5 2.53 3.22 -20.06
N SER A 6 1.96 4.36 -19.66
CA SER A 6 1.43 4.57 -18.30
C SER A 6 0.01 4.01 -18.12
N ALA A 7 -0.75 3.82 -19.19
CA ALA A 7 -2.12 3.33 -19.10
C ALA A 7 -2.22 1.91 -18.50
N VAL A 8 -1.29 1.03 -18.86
CA VAL A 8 -1.27 -0.37 -18.39
C VAL A 8 -1.12 -0.48 -16.86
N PRO A 9 -0.11 0.14 -16.21
CA PRO A 9 0.00 0.10 -14.76
C PRO A 9 -1.18 0.82 -14.09
N THR A 10 -1.65 1.96 -14.63
CA THR A 10 -2.80 2.68 -14.05
C THR A 10 -4.08 1.85 -14.08
N LEU A 11 -4.40 1.18 -15.19
CA LEU A 11 -5.57 0.30 -15.29
C LEU A 11 -5.45 -0.88 -14.33
N SER A 12 -4.26 -1.48 -14.23
CA SER A 12 -4.01 -2.61 -13.33
C SER A 12 -4.20 -2.21 -11.86
N LEU A 13 -3.72 -1.03 -11.45
CA LEU A 13 -3.94 -0.47 -10.11
C LEU A 13 -5.42 -0.18 -9.83
N ILE A 14 -6.16 0.34 -10.81
CA ILE A 14 -7.61 0.60 -10.67
C ILE A 14 -8.35 -0.72 -10.43
N VAL A 15 -8.06 -1.75 -11.24
CA VAL A 15 -8.69 -3.08 -11.09
C VAL A 15 -8.39 -3.69 -9.72
N SER A 16 -7.13 -3.65 -9.27
CA SER A 16 -6.73 -4.12 -7.93
C SER A 16 -7.41 -3.35 -6.81
N SER A 17 -7.50 -2.02 -6.94
CA SER A 17 -8.14 -1.16 -5.95
C SER A 17 -9.64 -1.45 -5.81
N ILE A 18 -10.33 -1.69 -6.94
CA ILE A 18 -11.74 -2.09 -6.94
C ILE A 18 -11.93 -3.44 -6.25
N ALA A 19 -11.06 -4.42 -6.54
CA ALA A 19 -11.12 -5.74 -5.90
C ALA A 19 -10.92 -5.64 -4.38
N TRP A 20 -9.97 -4.80 -3.94
CA TRP A 20 -9.72 -4.55 -2.52
C TRP A 20 -10.90 -3.85 -1.83
N PHE A 21 -11.46 -2.82 -2.47
CA PHE A 21 -12.63 -2.10 -1.94
C PHE A 21 -13.85 -3.03 -1.81
N PHE A 22 -14.11 -3.87 -2.82
CA PHE A 22 -15.21 -4.82 -2.80
C PHE A 22 -15.09 -5.84 -1.65
N MET A 23 -13.87 -6.27 -1.33
CA MET A 23 -13.61 -7.10 -0.15
C MET A 23 -13.83 -6.32 1.15
N CYS A 24 -13.41 -5.06 1.23
CA CYS A 24 -13.63 -4.24 2.42
C CYS A 24 -15.13 -4.06 2.72
N SER A 25 -15.93 -3.69 1.71
CA SER A 25 -17.36 -3.37 1.87
C SER A 25 -18.25 -4.58 2.14
N SER A 26 -17.87 -5.79 1.70
CA SER A 26 -18.74 -6.97 1.78
C SER A 26 -18.17 -8.09 2.66
N PRO A 27 -18.76 -8.37 3.84
CA PRO A 27 -18.36 -9.51 4.67
C PRO A 27 -18.57 -10.86 3.96
N ALA A 28 -19.56 -10.93 3.06
CA ALA A 28 -19.83 -12.13 2.28
C ALA A 28 -18.69 -12.46 1.31
N ALA A 29 -18.08 -11.47 0.64
CA ALA A 29 -16.97 -11.71 -0.28
C ALA A 29 -15.68 -12.10 0.46
N ARG A 30 -15.42 -11.52 1.65
CA ARG A 30 -14.27 -11.92 2.49
C ARG A 30 -14.39 -13.35 3.02
N ARG A 31 -15.60 -13.76 3.40
CA ARG A 31 -15.80 -14.99 4.19
C ARG A 31 -16.21 -16.21 3.38
N LYS A 32 -16.92 -16.04 2.26
CA LYS A 32 -17.41 -17.18 1.45
C LYS A 32 -16.44 -17.54 0.33
N ALA A 33 -16.16 -18.83 0.20
CA ALA A 33 -15.61 -19.39 -1.04
C ALA A 33 -16.76 -19.58 -2.06
N PRO A 34 -16.52 -19.44 -3.38
CA PRO A 34 -15.21 -19.27 -4.05
C PRO A 34 -14.75 -17.82 -4.19
N LEU A 35 -15.63 -16.85 -3.92
CA LEU A 35 -15.45 -15.43 -4.25
C LEU A 35 -14.17 -14.82 -3.65
N LYS A 36 -13.81 -15.17 -2.41
CA LYS A 36 -12.56 -14.68 -1.78
C LYS A 36 -11.30 -15.01 -2.57
N TRP A 37 -11.25 -16.19 -3.21
CA TRP A 37 -10.06 -16.66 -3.93
C TRP A 37 -9.95 -16.03 -5.30
N GLN A 38 -11.08 -15.81 -5.96
CA GLN A 38 -11.14 -15.11 -7.25
C GLN A 38 -10.72 -13.64 -7.10
N LEU A 39 -11.20 -12.98 -6.03
CA LEU A 39 -10.82 -11.61 -5.73
C LEU A 39 -9.35 -11.48 -5.33
N LEU A 40 -8.83 -12.42 -4.54
CA LEU A 40 -7.40 -12.49 -4.23
C LEU A 40 -6.57 -12.64 -5.50
N ALA A 41 -6.92 -13.58 -6.38
CA ALA A 41 -6.18 -13.80 -7.63
C ALA A 41 -6.21 -12.56 -8.53
N LEU A 42 -7.37 -11.93 -8.70
CA LEU A 42 -7.51 -10.70 -9.48
C LEU A 42 -6.65 -9.58 -8.91
N PHE A 43 -6.68 -9.40 -7.59
CA PHE A 43 -5.89 -8.40 -6.88
C PHE A 43 -4.38 -8.66 -7.03
N THR A 44 -3.91 -9.88 -6.77
CA THR A 44 -2.48 -10.22 -6.87
C THR A 44 -1.97 -10.08 -8.30
N LEU A 45 -2.76 -10.48 -9.30
CA LEU A 45 -2.38 -10.32 -10.70
C LEU A 45 -2.28 -8.84 -11.09
N GLY A 46 -3.29 -8.03 -10.74
CA GLY A 46 -3.28 -6.60 -11.06
C GLY A 46 -2.12 -5.86 -10.38
N GLU A 47 -1.84 -6.16 -9.11
CA GLU A 47 -0.69 -5.59 -8.41
C GLU A 47 0.65 -6.05 -9.01
N SER A 48 0.79 -7.34 -9.34
CA SER A 48 2.03 -7.84 -9.97
C SER A 48 2.33 -7.16 -11.31
N ILE A 49 1.29 -6.92 -12.13
CA ILE A 49 1.43 -6.20 -13.39
C ILE A 49 1.79 -4.74 -13.12
N ALA A 50 1.08 -4.06 -12.22
CA ALA A 50 1.35 -2.67 -11.89
C ALA A 50 2.79 -2.46 -11.40
N VAL A 51 3.20 -3.21 -10.38
CA VAL A 51 4.54 -3.12 -9.78
C VAL A 51 5.62 -3.53 -10.76
N GLY A 52 5.39 -4.58 -11.56
CA GLY A 52 6.33 -5.03 -12.59
C GLY A 52 6.56 -3.97 -13.67
N PHE A 53 5.50 -3.33 -14.14
CA PHE A 53 5.61 -2.23 -15.10
C PHE A 53 6.30 -1.00 -14.48
N ILE A 54 5.91 -0.59 -13.27
CA ILE A 54 6.51 0.58 -12.60
C ILE A 54 8.02 0.36 -12.39
N SER A 55 8.41 -0.80 -11.87
CA SER A 55 9.83 -1.12 -11.63
C SER A 55 10.67 -1.16 -12.91
N SER A 56 10.07 -1.48 -14.06
CA SER A 56 10.78 -1.46 -15.35
C SER A 56 11.23 -0.07 -15.81
N PHE A 57 10.67 1.00 -15.23
CA PHE A 57 11.09 2.38 -15.51
C PHE A 57 12.27 2.84 -14.65
N TYR A 58 12.66 2.08 -13.62
CA TYR A 58 13.77 2.41 -12.74
C TYR A 58 15.02 1.58 -13.07
N ARG A 59 16.21 2.11 -12.74
CA ARG A 59 17.47 1.37 -12.88
C ARG A 59 17.51 0.20 -11.91
N PHE A 60 18.16 -0.90 -12.33
CA PHE A 60 18.31 -2.09 -11.50
C PHE A 60 18.91 -1.80 -10.11
N SER A 61 19.90 -0.90 -10.03
CA SER A 61 20.50 -0.47 -8.77
C SER A 61 19.47 0.18 -7.83
N THR A 62 18.62 1.08 -8.35
CA THR A 62 17.56 1.74 -7.58
C THR A 62 16.53 0.74 -7.07
N VAL A 63 16.11 -0.19 -7.93
CA VAL A 63 15.14 -1.25 -7.58
C VAL A 63 15.69 -2.15 -6.47
N LEU A 64 16.95 -2.56 -6.57
CA LEU A 64 17.59 -3.44 -5.58
C LEU A 64 17.78 -2.72 -4.23
N SER A 65 18.21 -1.46 -4.24
CA SER A 65 18.31 -0.63 -3.03
C SER A 65 16.94 -0.45 -2.37
N ALA A 66 15.89 -0.14 -3.13
CA ALA A 66 14.54 0.00 -2.60
C ALA A 66 14.00 -1.33 -2.02
N LEU A 67 14.26 -2.45 -2.69
CA LEU A 67 13.86 -3.78 -2.24
C LEU A 67 14.53 -4.14 -0.91
N SER A 68 15.85 -3.92 -0.78
CA SER A 68 16.58 -4.19 0.45
C SER A 68 16.13 -3.29 1.61
N ALA A 69 15.93 -1.99 1.38
CA ALA A 69 15.40 -1.06 2.36
C ALA A 69 14.00 -1.45 2.83
N THR A 70 13.12 -1.84 1.90
CA THR A 70 11.78 -2.34 2.22
C THR A 70 11.84 -3.62 3.04
N GLY A 71 12.72 -4.56 2.69
CA GLY A 71 12.92 -5.80 3.46
C GLY A 71 13.33 -5.52 4.91
N ILE A 72 14.28 -4.60 5.13
CA ILE A 72 14.71 -4.20 6.47
C ILE A 72 13.56 -3.52 7.24
N ALA A 73 12.87 -2.57 6.60
CA ALA A 73 11.77 -1.83 7.23
C ALA A 73 10.63 -2.77 7.64
N THR A 74 10.20 -3.64 6.73
CA THR A 74 9.09 -4.57 6.95
C THR A 74 9.43 -5.58 8.04
N LEU A 75 10.61 -6.22 7.98
CA LEU A 75 11.06 -7.14 9.03
C LEU A 75 11.21 -6.44 10.38
N GLY A 76 11.80 -5.25 10.41
CA GLY A 76 11.98 -4.48 11.65
C GLY A 76 10.65 -4.11 12.30
N VAL A 77 9.71 -3.56 11.53
CA VAL A 77 8.39 -3.15 12.01
C VAL A 77 7.56 -4.36 12.44
N SER A 78 7.52 -5.43 11.64
CA SER A 78 6.78 -6.64 12.00
C SER A 78 7.36 -7.32 13.23
N ALA A 79 8.69 -7.44 13.34
CA ALA A 79 9.35 -8.00 14.52
C ALA A 79 9.07 -7.17 15.77
N TYR A 80 9.22 -5.84 15.70
CA TYR A 80 8.88 -4.94 16.81
C TYR A 80 7.43 -5.13 17.27
N THR A 81 6.49 -5.19 16.32
CA THR A 81 5.06 -5.32 16.61
C THR A 81 4.70 -6.65 17.27
N ILE A 82 5.31 -7.75 16.81
CA ILE A 82 5.09 -9.10 17.35
C ILE A 82 5.68 -9.23 18.76
N LEU A 83 6.89 -8.69 18.97
CA LEU A 83 7.57 -8.75 20.26
C LEU A 83 6.94 -7.84 21.31
N ASN A 84 6.38 -6.68 20.89
CA ASN A 84 5.75 -5.73 21.80
C ASN A 84 4.34 -6.20 22.23
N ARG A 85 4.27 -6.95 23.34
CA ARG A 85 3.02 -7.44 23.96
C ARG A 85 2.38 -6.48 24.97
N ASN A 86 2.94 -5.29 25.15
CA ASN A 86 2.43 -4.34 26.13
C ASN A 86 1.08 -3.75 25.70
N ALA A 87 0.02 -4.04 26.45
CA ALA A 87 -1.34 -3.52 26.19
C ALA A 87 -1.47 -1.98 26.32
N LYS A 88 -0.49 -1.31 26.94
CA LYS A 88 -0.44 0.16 27.01
C LYS A 88 -0.10 0.83 25.67
N TYR A 89 0.57 0.11 24.79
CA TYR A 89 0.93 0.57 23.44
C TYR A 89 0.16 -0.26 22.40
N ASP A 90 -1.16 -0.38 22.58
CA ASP A 90 -2.02 -1.11 21.64
C ASP A 90 -2.23 -0.28 20.37
N LEU A 91 -1.35 -0.50 19.39
CA LEU A 91 -1.40 0.14 18.07
C LEU A 91 -2.75 -0.07 17.37
N SER A 92 -3.53 -1.09 17.74
CA SER A 92 -4.88 -1.32 17.18
C SER A 92 -5.85 -0.16 17.43
N GLN A 93 -5.57 0.72 18.39
CA GLN A 93 -6.40 1.89 18.68
C GLN A 93 -6.20 3.04 17.68
N TRP A 94 -5.10 3.01 16.92
CA TRP A 94 -4.73 4.07 15.99
C TRP A 94 -5.45 3.96 14.64
N GLY A 95 -6.31 2.95 14.46
CA GLY A 95 -6.99 2.67 13.19
C GLY A 95 -7.80 3.85 12.65
N ALA A 96 -8.50 4.60 13.51
CA ALA A 96 -9.23 5.79 13.09
C ALA A 96 -8.31 6.92 12.61
N GLY A 97 -7.18 7.13 13.29
CA GLY A 97 -6.17 8.11 12.90
C GLY A 97 -5.51 7.75 11.57
N LEU A 98 -5.03 6.51 11.47
CA LEU A 98 -4.38 5.99 10.26
C LEU A 98 -5.33 6.01 9.06
N SER A 99 -6.56 5.54 9.21
CA SER A 99 -7.56 5.57 8.12
C SER A 99 -7.91 6.98 7.67
N SER A 100 -7.97 7.96 8.59
CA SER A 100 -8.18 9.36 8.21
C SER A 100 -7.01 9.92 7.39
N MET A 101 -5.77 9.60 7.75
CA MET A 101 -4.57 9.99 6.99
C MET A 101 -4.55 9.33 5.61
N LEU A 102 -4.91 8.05 5.52
CA LEU A 102 -5.02 7.33 4.25
C LEU A 102 -6.07 7.95 3.34
N LEU A 103 -7.21 8.40 3.88
CA LEU A 103 -8.25 9.03 3.09
C LEU A 103 -7.74 10.33 2.44
N VAL A 104 -7.04 11.18 3.20
CA VAL A 104 -6.41 12.41 2.68
C VAL A 104 -5.39 12.05 1.58
N PHE A 105 -4.57 11.04 1.83
CA PHE A 105 -3.56 10.57 0.88
C PHE A 105 -4.19 10.01 -0.41
N LEU A 106 -5.32 9.31 -0.29
CA LEU A 106 -6.10 8.80 -1.42
C LEU A 106 -6.72 9.93 -2.24
N PHE A 107 -7.31 10.95 -1.61
CA PHE A 107 -7.80 12.12 -2.32
C PHE A 107 -6.68 12.82 -3.12
N TYR A 108 -5.52 12.99 -2.50
CA TYR A 108 -4.36 13.57 -3.18
C TYR A 108 -3.91 12.71 -4.38
N SER A 109 -3.92 11.39 -4.22
CA SER A 109 -3.60 10.42 -5.28
C SER A 109 -4.60 10.48 -6.45
N VAL A 110 -5.89 10.64 -6.17
CA VAL A 110 -6.95 10.79 -7.18
C VAL A 110 -6.80 12.11 -7.94
N ILE A 111 -6.51 13.22 -7.25
CA ILE A 111 -6.30 14.51 -7.92
C ILE A 111 -5.08 14.43 -8.85
N HIS A 112 -3.97 13.86 -8.38
CA HIS A 112 -2.79 13.63 -9.21
C HIS A 112 -3.10 12.74 -10.43
N LEU A 113 -3.91 11.69 -10.25
CA LEU A 113 -4.37 10.86 -11.37
C LEU A 113 -5.19 11.68 -12.39
N LEU A 114 -6.08 12.57 -11.94
CA LEU A 114 -6.87 13.43 -12.82
C LEU A 114 -6.01 14.44 -13.60
N GLU A 115 -4.93 14.94 -13.00
CA GLU A 115 -3.93 15.76 -13.69
C GLU A 115 -3.23 14.95 -14.80
N VAL A 116 -2.79 13.72 -14.51
CA VAL A 116 -2.10 12.84 -15.47
C VAL A 116 -3.01 12.44 -16.64
N VAL A 117 -4.30 12.22 -16.38
CA VAL A 117 -5.31 11.87 -17.40
C VAL A 117 -5.73 13.11 -18.23
N GLY A 118 -5.37 14.32 -17.79
CA GLY A 118 -5.66 15.56 -18.51
C GLY A 118 -7.05 16.14 -18.24
N VAL A 119 -7.72 15.69 -17.18
CA VAL A 119 -9.01 16.26 -16.73
C VAL A 119 -8.77 17.57 -15.98
N LEU A 120 -7.68 17.65 -15.21
CA LEU A 120 -7.27 18.85 -14.49
C LEU A 120 -6.04 19.49 -15.15
N PRO A 121 -5.87 20.83 -15.06
CA PRO A 121 -4.69 21.50 -15.56
C PRO A 121 -3.44 21.05 -14.81
N ALA A 122 -2.32 20.95 -15.53
CA ALA A 122 -1.04 20.56 -14.94
C ALA A 122 -0.59 21.57 -13.88
N GLY A 123 -0.24 21.09 -12.68
CA GLY A 123 0.18 21.93 -11.55
C GLY A 123 -0.97 22.48 -10.71
N PHE A 124 -2.15 21.85 -10.74
CA PHE A 124 -3.27 22.21 -9.87
C PHE A 124 -2.91 22.02 -8.39
N LEU A 125 -2.12 20.98 -8.05
CA LEU A 125 -1.51 20.81 -6.74
C LEU A 125 0.02 20.92 -6.79
N PRO A 126 0.65 21.61 -5.81
CA PRO A 126 2.09 21.57 -5.67
C PRO A 126 2.51 20.15 -5.26
N TYR A 127 3.14 19.43 -6.19
CA TYR A 127 3.60 18.06 -5.99
C TYR A 127 5.13 18.03 -5.86
N ARG A 128 5.63 17.78 -4.64
CA ARG A 128 7.05 17.47 -4.42
C ARG A 128 7.21 15.97 -4.22
N GLU A 129 7.65 15.31 -5.30
CA GLU A 129 7.85 13.86 -5.42
C GLU A 129 8.52 13.24 -4.20
N GLY A 130 9.66 13.78 -3.77
CA GLY A 130 10.46 13.21 -2.67
C GLY A 130 9.75 13.29 -1.31
N VAL A 131 9.16 14.44 -0.98
CA VAL A 131 8.46 14.63 0.31
C VAL A 131 7.24 13.73 0.39
N PHE A 132 6.45 13.67 -0.69
CA PHE A 132 5.27 12.82 -0.75
C PHE A 132 5.64 11.34 -0.62
N SER A 133 6.73 10.93 -1.28
CA SER A 133 7.24 9.57 -1.20
C SER A 133 7.70 9.21 0.21
N PHE A 134 8.42 10.11 0.88
CA PHE A 134 8.85 9.88 2.26
C PHE A 134 7.67 9.76 3.24
N ILE A 135 6.68 10.65 3.12
CA ILE A 135 5.47 10.62 3.96
C ILE A 135 4.67 9.34 3.69
N GLY A 136 4.50 8.96 2.41
CA GLY A 136 3.85 7.72 2.02
C GLY A 136 4.53 6.50 2.62
N ALA A 137 5.86 6.39 2.51
CA ALA A 137 6.63 5.29 3.09
C ALA A 137 6.45 5.19 4.62
N CYS A 138 6.48 6.32 5.33
CA CYS A 138 6.23 6.36 6.77
C CYS A 138 4.81 5.93 7.12
N LEU A 139 3.81 6.43 6.38
CA LEU A 139 2.39 6.11 6.60
C LEU A 139 2.12 4.62 6.42
N PHE A 140 2.57 4.03 5.31
CA PHE A 140 2.38 2.60 5.06
C PHE A 140 3.21 1.71 6.00
N SER A 141 4.35 2.19 6.51
CA SER A 141 5.07 1.51 7.59
C SER A 141 4.27 1.48 8.90
N ALA A 142 3.53 2.56 9.20
CA ALA A 142 2.63 2.59 10.35
C ALA A 142 1.39 1.70 10.15
N PHE A 143 0.85 1.62 8.93
CA PHE A 143 -0.20 0.66 8.58
C PHE A 143 0.29 -0.78 8.72
N LEU A 144 1.50 -1.10 8.25
CA LEU A 144 2.08 -2.43 8.43
C LEU A 144 2.14 -2.84 9.90
N ALA A 145 2.54 -1.92 10.79
CA ALA A 145 2.54 -2.15 12.22
C ALA A 145 1.12 -2.37 12.76
N TYR A 146 0.16 -1.55 12.33
CA TYR A 146 -1.25 -1.65 12.70
C TYR A 146 -1.88 -2.98 12.26
N ASP A 147 -1.75 -3.35 10.99
CA ASP A 147 -2.35 -4.56 10.41
C ASP A 147 -1.67 -5.83 10.96
N THR A 148 -0.34 -5.81 11.14
CA THR A 148 0.37 -6.89 11.84
C THR A 148 -0.17 -7.04 13.27
N LYS A 149 -0.44 -5.93 13.97
CA LYS A 149 -1.00 -5.99 15.33
C LYS A 149 -2.44 -6.49 15.34
N LEU A 150 -3.25 -6.13 14.37
CA LEU A 150 -4.64 -6.59 14.24
C LEU A 150 -4.73 -8.10 14.00
N ILE A 151 -3.75 -8.66 13.29
CA ILE A 151 -3.64 -10.10 12.99
C ILE A 151 -3.05 -10.88 14.17
N VAL A 152 -1.97 -10.38 14.81
CA VAL A 152 -1.24 -11.10 15.87
C VAL A 152 -1.81 -10.84 17.27
N GLY A 153 -2.51 -9.73 17.47
CA GLY A 153 -2.90 -9.19 18.78
C GLY A 153 -3.81 -10.08 19.62
N GLY A 154 -4.57 -10.99 19.00
CA GLY A 154 -5.39 -11.99 19.69
C GLY A 154 -6.25 -11.40 20.82
N LYS A 155 -6.41 -12.16 21.92
CA LYS A 155 -7.23 -11.80 23.10
C LYS A 155 -6.78 -10.54 23.86
N HIS A 156 -5.58 -10.03 23.60
CA HIS A 156 -5.02 -8.88 24.31
C HIS A 156 -5.13 -7.57 23.54
N SER A 157 -5.67 -7.59 22.32
CA SER A 157 -5.90 -6.38 21.51
C SER A 157 -7.38 -6.02 21.52
N LYS A 158 -7.67 -4.72 21.64
CA LYS A 158 -9.06 -4.21 21.67
C LYS A 158 -9.80 -4.43 20.36
N TYR A 159 -9.07 -4.43 19.25
CA TYR A 159 -9.59 -4.74 17.91
C TYR A 159 -8.83 -5.93 17.36
N GLN A 160 -9.55 -6.94 16.86
CA GLN A 160 -8.96 -8.15 16.30
C GLN A 160 -9.62 -8.49 14.96
N MET A 161 -8.81 -8.99 14.03
CA MET A 161 -9.31 -9.59 12.82
C MET A 161 -10.11 -10.86 13.14
N ASN A 162 -11.25 -11.07 12.48
CA ASN A 162 -11.96 -12.34 12.56
C ASN A 162 -11.12 -13.44 11.88
N ASP A 163 -11.06 -14.64 12.48
CA ASP A 163 -10.35 -15.81 11.95
C ASP A 163 -10.74 -16.16 10.51
N LYS A 164 -11.96 -15.79 10.09
CA LYS A 164 -12.48 -16.04 8.72
C LYS A 164 -11.99 -15.02 7.68
N ASP A 165 -11.36 -13.93 8.11
CA ASP A 165 -10.94 -12.80 7.29
C ASP A 165 -9.41 -12.79 7.02
N TYR A 166 -8.72 -13.92 7.23
CA TYR A 166 -7.26 -14.03 7.03
C TYR A 166 -6.78 -13.65 5.62
N VAL A 167 -7.57 -13.94 4.57
CA VAL A 167 -7.25 -13.54 3.19
C VAL A 167 -7.20 -12.02 3.06
N PHE A 168 -8.15 -11.34 3.69
CA PHE A 168 -8.18 -9.87 3.71
C PHE A 168 -6.97 -9.32 4.48
N GLY A 169 -6.58 -9.96 5.58
CA GLY A 169 -5.39 -9.56 6.35
C GLY A 169 -4.09 -9.73 5.59
N ALA A 170 -3.94 -10.85 4.88
CA ALA A 170 -2.80 -11.07 4.00
C ALA A 170 -2.76 -10.02 2.87
N MET A 171 -3.91 -9.66 2.32
CA MET A 171 -3.98 -8.60 1.32
C MET A 171 -3.60 -7.23 1.87
N SER A 172 -4.06 -6.85 3.07
CA SER A 172 -3.69 -5.57 3.67
C SER A 172 -2.17 -5.47 3.92
N ILE A 173 -1.57 -6.50 4.53
CA ILE A 173 -0.11 -6.55 4.71
C ILE A 173 0.63 -6.47 3.36
N TYR A 174 0.12 -7.15 2.33
CA TYR A 174 0.72 -7.09 1.00
C TYR A 174 0.67 -5.67 0.42
N VAL A 175 -0.48 -5.00 0.50
CA VAL A 175 -0.64 -3.60 0.06
C VAL A 175 0.34 -2.69 0.79
N ASP A 176 0.51 -2.85 2.10
CA ASP A 176 1.45 -2.04 2.87
C ASP A 176 2.89 -2.20 2.39
N ILE A 177 3.34 -3.45 2.22
CA ILE A 177 4.70 -3.77 1.77
C ILE A 177 4.96 -3.22 0.37
N VAL A 178 4.03 -3.42 -0.57
CA VAL A 178 4.15 -2.93 -1.95
C VAL A 178 4.20 -1.42 -2.00
N ASN A 179 3.36 -0.73 -1.22
CA ASN A 179 3.37 0.72 -1.18
C ASN A 179 4.68 1.26 -0.57
N ILE A 180 5.17 0.69 0.53
CA ILE A 180 6.50 1.04 1.08
C ILE A 180 7.57 0.91 0.00
N PHE A 181 7.58 -0.19 -0.75
CA PHE A 181 8.51 -0.41 -1.85
C PHE A 181 8.43 0.66 -2.94
N ILE A 182 7.22 0.95 -3.45
CA ILE A 182 7.02 1.95 -4.49
C ILE A 182 7.46 3.33 -4.02
N TYR A 183 7.11 3.73 -2.80
CA TYR A 183 7.49 5.03 -2.25
C TYR A 183 9.00 5.16 -2.03
N ILE A 184 9.66 4.14 -1.48
CA ILE A 184 11.13 4.15 -1.34
C ILE A 184 11.80 4.21 -2.72
N MET A 185 11.33 3.41 -3.67
CA MET A 185 11.85 3.42 -5.04
C MET A 185 11.68 4.79 -5.71
N ARG A 186 10.52 5.43 -5.53
CA ARG A 186 10.26 6.78 -6.06
C ARG A 186 11.14 7.84 -5.38
N ALA A 187 11.36 7.74 -4.07
CA ALA A 187 12.24 8.65 -3.34
C ALA A 187 13.69 8.57 -3.84
N ILE A 188 14.24 7.35 -3.99
CA ILE A 188 15.63 7.14 -4.46
C ILE A 188 15.77 7.46 -5.96
N GLY A 189 14.77 7.11 -6.76
CA GLY A 189 14.77 7.36 -8.19
C GLY A 189 14.58 8.82 -8.59
N GLY A 190 13.99 9.64 -7.71
CA GLY A 190 13.89 11.09 -7.89
C GLY A 190 15.23 11.80 -7.72
N ASP A 191 16.01 11.44 -6.69
CA ASP A 191 17.33 12.02 -6.42
C ASP A 191 18.35 11.73 -7.53
N SER A 192 18.26 10.58 -8.19
CA SER A 192 19.23 10.15 -9.22
C SER A 192 19.03 10.79 -10.60
N HIS A 193 18.09 11.73 -10.73
CA HIS A 193 17.90 12.55 -11.92
C HIS A 193 18.47 13.96 -11.82
N ASP A 194 18.98 14.35 -10.63
CA ASP A 194 19.56 15.68 -10.36
C ASP A 194 21.11 15.69 -10.36
N ASP A 195 21.75 14.59 -10.77
CA ASP A 195 23.20 14.44 -11.06
C ASP A 195 23.47 14.28 -12.57
#